data_AF-A0AAV5EBF0-F1
#
_entry.id   AF-A0AAV5EBF0-F1
#
_cell.length_a   1.000
_cell.length_b   1.000
_cell.length_c   1.000
_cell.angle_alpha   90.00
_cell.angle_beta   90.00
_cell.angle_gamma   90.00
#
_symmetry.space_group_name_H-M   'P 1'
#
loop_
_entity.id
_entity.type
_entity.pdbx_description
1 polymer ?
#
loop_
_entity_poly.entity_id
_entity_poly.type
_entity_poly.pdbx_seq_one_letter_code
_entity_poly.pdbx_strand_id
1 'polypeptide(L)'
;MGSSSGTARLFAVATFIVLLALDAESDHRQFKQRYYEFLDYFRAPNGPVFLYICGEATCSGISNSYLAVMAKKFGAALVSPEHRYYGKSSPFESLTTENLRFLSSKQALFDLAVFRQYYQETLNAKYNRTGADNSWFVFGGSYAGALSAWFRLKFPHLTCGSLASSGVVLAVHNFTDFDKQIGDSAGPECKEALQEVTRLVDRQLQSGRNSVKQLFGASTLENDGDFLYLLADAAAIAFQYGNPDVLCSPLVEAKKNGTDLVVSLGFVLECLWYHLDLCRNVFGEGVYPDVFMTNLYYGGTRIAGDSSKCSPPEALNKVRKKIEGHIDLWLSECQEQGHDKEPSMGNRWNIATI
;
A
#
# COMPACT_ATOMS: atom_id res chain seq x y z
N MET A 1 39.74 -7.60 13.68
CA MET A 1 38.72 -8.55 14.20
C MET A 1 37.78 -7.76 15.09
N GLY A 2 36.48 -7.91 14.85
CA GLY A 2 35.42 -7.15 15.52
C GLY A 2 34.35 -6.71 14.52
N SER A 3 33.74 -7.68 13.83
CA SER A 3 32.66 -7.47 12.88
C SER A 3 31.38 -6.99 13.56
N SER A 4 30.70 -6.08 12.88
CA SER A 4 29.32 -5.66 13.12
C SER A 4 28.36 -6.83 13.33
N SER A 5 27.59 -6.79 14.43
CA SER A 5 26.26 -7.38 14.46
C SER A 5 25.24 -6.24 14.47
N GLY A 6 24.66 -5.93 13.31
CA GLY A 6 23.48 -5.08 13.23
C GLY A 6 22.33 -5.78 13.93
N THR A 7 22.01 -5.34 15.14
CA THR A 7 20.81 -5.77 15.85
C THR A 7 19.59 -5.34 15.04
N ALA A 8 18.73 -6.30 14.69
CA ALA A 8 17.39 -6.01 14.20
C ALA A 8 16.70 -5.09 15.23
N ARG A 9 16.32 -3.87 14.83
CA ARG A 9 15.65 -2.92 15.72
C ARG A 9 14.25 -3.47 16.01
N LEU A 10 14.00 -3.88 17.25
CA LEU A 10 12.69 -4.41 17.64
C LEU A 10 11.65 -3.28 17.64
N PHE A 11 10.62 -3.43 16.82
CA PHE A 11 9.40 -2.62 16.89
C PHE A 11 8.58 -3.03 18.11
N ALA A 12 8.00 -2.06 18.81
CA ALA A 12 7.03 -2.37 19.84
C ALA A 12 5.70 -2.74 19.17
N VAL A 13 5.14 -3.89 19.54
CA VAL A 13 3.81 -4.34 19.10
C VAL A 13 2.87 -4.23 20.29
N ALA A 14 1.76 -3.54 20.09
CA ALA A 14 0.77 -3.33 21.13
C ALA A 14 -0.65 -3.46 20.55
N THR A 15 -1.64 -3.46 21.42
CA THR A 15 -3.05 -3.47 21.04
C THR A 15 -3.80 -2.39 21.80
N PHE A 16 -4.78 -1.78 21.14
CA PHE A 16 -5.73 -0.88 21.78
C PHE A 16 -7.17 -1.38 21.55
N ILE A 17 -8.09 -0.90 22.37
CA ILE A 17 -9.48 -1.34 22.37
C ILE A 17 -10.30 -0.38 21.52
N VAL A 18 -11.10 -0.92 20.60
CA VAL A 18 -11.98 -0.15 19.72
C VAL A 18 -13.38 -0.74 19.73
N LEU A 19 -14.38 0.14 19.58
CA LEU A 19 -15.77 -0.27 19.42
C LEU A 19 -15.98 -0.95 18.06
N LEU A 20 -16.79 -1.99 18.07
CA LEU A 20 -17.14 -2.74 16.87
C LEU A 20 -17.89 -1.87 15.85
N ALA A 21 -18.85 -1.10 16.35
CA ALA A 21 -19.64 -0.16 15.57
C ALA A 21 -19.61 1.22 16.23
N LEU A 22 -18.87 2.16 15.65
CA LEU A 22 -18.73 3.51 16.19
C LEU A 22 -19.95 4.41 15.86
N ASP A 23 -20.85 3.94 15.01
CA ASP A 23 -22.05 4.64 14.54
C ASP A 23 -23.37 3.97 14.97
N ALA A 24 -23.32 2.96 15.84
CA ALA A 24 -24.50 2.30 16.37
C ALA A 24 -24.64 2.58 17.88
N GLU A 25 -25.63 3.38 18.26
CA GLU A 25 -25.86 3.80 19.65
C GLU A 25 -26.07 2.63 20.64
N SER A 26 -26.46 1.45 20.15
CA SER A 26 -26.78 0.28 20.97
C SER A 26 -25.73 -0.84 20.95
N ASP A 27 -24.67 -0.75 20.13
CA ASP A 27 -23.66 -1.82 20.03
C ASP A 27 -22.34 -1.41 20.68
N HIS A 28 -22.17 -1.79 21.95
CA HIS A 28 -20.97 -1.50 22.73
C HIS A 28 -19.92 -2.61 22.69
N ARG A 29 -20.04 -3.58 21.77
CA ARG A 29 -19.03 -4.63 21.63
C ARG A 29 -17.70 -4.01 21.24
N GLN A 30 -16.61 -4.60 21.71
CA GLN A 30 -15.26 -4.11 21.50
C GLN A 30 -14.35 -5.22 21.00
N PHE A 31 -13.30 -4.84 20.30
CA PHE A 31 -12.23 -5.75 19.91
C PHE A 31 -10.86 -5.08 20.05
N LYS A 32 -9.81 -5.90 20.03
CA LYS A 32 -8.42 -5.43 20.10
C LYS A 32 -7.91 -5.20 18.69
N GLN A 33 -7.42 -3.99 18.43
CA GLN A 33 -6.73 -3.64 17.19
C GLN A 33 -5.24 -3.53 17.48
N ARG A 34 -4.43 -4.21 16.67
CA ARG A 34 -2.97 -4.22 16.80
C ARG A 34 -2.38 -2.96 16.19
N TYR A 35 -1.29 -2.46 16.76
CA TYR A 35 -0.48 -1.42 16.15
C TYR A 35 1.01 -1.63 16.42
N TYR A 36 1.82 -1.01 15.58
CA TYR A 36 3.27 -0.99 15.69
C TYR A 36 3.74 0.42 16.05
N GLU A 37 4.75 0.52 16.90
CA GLU A 37 5.37 1.76 17.32
C GLU A 37 6.88 1.73 17.05
N PHE A 38 7.42 2.86 16.59
CA PHE A 38 8.83 3.11 16.46
C PHE A 38 9.16 4.55 16.92
N LEU A 39 9.94 4.67 18.00
CA LEU A 39 10.25 5.95 18.66
C LEU A 39 11.72 6.36 18.58
N ASP A 40 12.61 5.59 17.95
CA ASP A 40 14.06 5.88 17.94
C ASP A 40 14.41 7.27 17.38
N TYR A 41 13.57 7.80 16.50
CA TYR A 41 13.76 9.12 15.88
C TYR A 41 12.95 10.22 16.54
N PHE A 42 12.08 9.88 17.49
CA PHE A 42 11.15 10.83 18.08
C PHE A 42 11.90 11.87 18.92
N ARG A 43 11.77 13.15 18.53
CA ARG A 43 12.25 14.29 19.34
C ARG A 43 11.28 14.54 20.47
N ALA A 44 11.36 13.68 21.49
CA ALA A 44 10.46 13.74 22.62
C ALA A 44 10.61 15.07 23.39
N PRO A 45 9.53 15.60 23.96
CA PRO A 45 8.17 15.06 23.85
C PRO A 45 7.34 15.71 22.72
N ASN A 46 7.90 16.72 22.03
CA ASN A 46 7.16 17.63 21.15
C ASN A 46 7.24 17.30 19.65
N GLY A 47 8.00 16.27 19.27
CA GLY A 47 8.13 15.86 17.87
C GLY A 47 6.78 15.53 17.22
N PRO A 48 6.67 15.55 15.89
CA PRO A 48 5.44 15.13 15.23
C PRO A 48 5.21 13.61 15.38
N VAL A 49 3.97 13.18 15.17
CA VAL A 49 3.60 11.76 15.06
C VAL A 49 3.21 11.48 13.62
N PHE A 50 3.90 10.53 13.00
CA PHE A 50 3.62 10.03 11.67
C PHE A 50 2.79 8.76 11.78
N LEU A 51 1.54 8.85 11.32
CA LEU A 51 0.57 7.77 11.29
C LEU A 51 0.63 7.09 9.93
N TYR A 52 1.08 5.84 9.88
CA TYR A 52 1.06 5.01 8.68
C TYR A 52 -0.13 4.06 8.69
N ILE A 53 -0.92 4.07 7.62
CA ILE A 53 -2.07 3.17 7.47
C ILE A 53 -1.59 1.95 6.67
N CYS A 54 -1.60 0.76 7.28
CA CYS A 54 -1.09 -0.46 6.62
C CYS A 54 -1.95 -0.91 5.43
N GLY A 55 -3.25 -0.59 5.45
CA GLY A 55 -4.20 -0.96 4.39
C GLY A 55 -4.78 -2.36 4.54
N GLU A 56 -5.12 -2.95 3.41
CA GLU A 56 -5.90 -4.18 3.20
C GLU A 56 -5.07 -5.46 3.38
N ALA A 57 -4.17 -5.48 4.36
CA ALA A 57 -3.28 -6.61 4.63
C ALA A 57 -2.88 -6.69 6.10
N THR A 58 -2.34 -7.85 6.47
CA THR A 58 -1.61 -8.00 7.74
C THR A 58 -0.49 -6.97 7.79
N CYS A 59 -0.45 -6.16 8.84
CA CYS A 59 0.59 -5.14 8.94
C CYS A 59 1.95 -5.80 9.24
N SER A 60 2.95 -5.55 8.39
CA SER A 60 4.30 -6.12 8.50
C SER A 60 5.20 -5.38 9.49
N GLY A 61 4.67 -4.34 10.16
CA GLY A 61 5.41 -3.45 11.04
C GLY A 61 6.03 -2.26 10.30
N ILE A 62 6.90 -1.52 10.99
CA ILE A 62 7.50 -0.29 10.45
C ILE A 62 8.85 -0.62 9.81
N SER A 63 8.87 -0.97 8.54
CA SER A 63 10.14 -1.23 7.85
C SER A 63 11.03 0.02 7.80
N ASN A 64 12.36 -0.18 7.68
CA ASN A 64 13.25 0.90 7.27
C ASN A 64 12.78 1.31 5.88
N SER A 65 11.97 2.36 5.76
CA SER A 65 11.19 2.83 4.59
C SER A 65 11.55 4.29 4.23
N TYR A 66 11.08 4.81 3.08
CA TYR A 66 11.12 6.27 2.84
C TYR A 66 10.44 7.03 4.00
N LEU A 67 9.38 6.45 4.57
CA LEU A 67 8.74 6.99 5.76
C LEU A 67 9.68 7.01 6.99
N ALA A 68 10.54 6.02 7.19
CA ALA A 68 11.55 6.04 8.24
C ALA A 68 12.61 7.16 8.03
N VAL A 69 13.02 7.40 6.78
CA VAL A 69 13.89 8.54 6.43
C VAL A 69 13.22 9.86 6.79
N MET A 70 11.93 9.99 6.48
CA MET A 70 11.14 11.18 6.82
C MET A 70 11.00 11.35 8.33
N ALA A 71 10.66 10.29 9.05
CA ALA A 71 10.57 10.35 10.51
C ALA A 71 11.89 10.76 11.15
N LYS A 72 13.02 10.26 10.65
CA LYS A 72 14.35 10.70 11.10
C LYS A 72 14.58 12.18 10.85
N LYS A 73 14.23 12.69 9.67
CA LYS A 73 14.41 14.10 9.28
C LYS A 73 13.58 15.04 10.15
N PHE A 74 12.31 14.72 10.38
CA PHE A 74 11.39 15.56 11.15
C PHE A 74 11.45 15.31 12.67
N GLY A 75 12.17 14.27 13.09
CA GLY A 75 12.21 13.82 14.48
C GLY A 75 10.86 13.28 14.95
N ALA A 76 10.19 12.52 14.08
CA ALA A 76 8.83 12.03 14.28
C ALA A 76 8.81 10.68 14.99
N ALA A 77 7.77 10.45 15.80
CA ALA A 77 7.35 9.12 16.18
C ALA A 77 6.65 8.45 14.99
N LEU A 78 6.83 7.15 14.81
CA LEU A 78 6.12 6.38 13.79
C LEU A 78 5.17 5.40 14.46
N VAL A 79 3.90 5.45 14.06
CA VAL A 79 2.87 4.53 14.50
C VAL A 79 2.07 3.98 13.35
N SER A 80 1.69 2.73 13.46
CA SER A 80 1.02 2.00 12.37
C SER A 80 -0.07 1.09 12.92
N PRO A 81 -1.33 1.56 13.05
CA PRO A 81 -2.45 0.70 13.41
C PRO A 81 -2.80 -0.23 12.24
N GLU A 82 -3.01 -1.50 12.56
CA GLU A 82 -3.45 -2.51 11.62
C GLU A 82 -4.96 -2.37 11.37
N HIS A 83 -5.38 -2.45 10.11
CA HIS A 83 -6.77 -2.22 9.72
C HIS A 83 -7.71 -3.30 10.29
N ARG A 84 -8.94 -2.90 10.70
CA ARG A 84 -9.97 -3.86 11.14
C ARG A 84 -10.19 -4.95 10.09
N TYR A 85 -10.39 -6.18 10.53
CA TYR A 85 -10.51 -7.42 9.73
C TYR A 85 -9.24 -7.92 9.03
N TYR A 86 -8.10 -7.25 9.19
CA TYR A 86 -6.84 -7.72 8.61
C TYR A 86 -5.86 -8.16 9.70
N GLY A 87 -5.01 -9.12 9.36
CA GLY A 87 -3.98 -9.65 10.26
C GLY A 87 -4.52 -10.19 11.58
N LYS A 88 -4.10 -9.60 12.69
CA LYS A 88 -4.53 -9.98 14.04
C LYS A 88 -5.60 -9.04 14.60
N SER A 89 -6.11 -8.13 13.78
CA SER A 89 -7.07 -7.09 14.17
C SER A 89 -8.47 -7.41 13.65
N SER A 90 -8.99 -8.59 13.98
CA SER A 90 -10.34 -9.00 13.57
C SER A 90 -11.31 -9.02 14.76
N PRO A 91 -12.51 -8.42 14.63
CA PRO A 91 -13.54 -8.52 15.66
C PRO A 91 -14.22 -9.91 15.73
N PHE A 92 -14.13 -10.70 14.66
CA PHE A 92 -14.73 -12.02 14.55
C PHE A 92 -13.73 -13.06 14.03
N GLU A 93 -13.89 -14.31 14.45
CA GLU A 93 -13.09 -15.43 13.94
C GLU A 93 -13.54 -15.85 12.52
N SER A 94 -14.83 -15.75 12.21
CA SER A 94 -15.39 -16.10 10.90
C SER A 94 -15.75 -14.86 10.09
N LEU A 95 -15.40 -14.88 8.80
CA LEU A 95 -15.63 -13.78 7.85
C LEU A 95 -16.91 -14.01 7.02
N THR A 96 -18.02 -14.33 7.70
CA THR A 96 -19.33 -14.42 7.04
C THR A 96 -19.81 -13.03 6.60
N THR A 97 -20.72 -12.95 5.62
CA THR A 97 -21.29 -11.66 5.16
C THR A 97 -21.90 -10.85 6.31
N GLU A 98 -22.55 -11.51 7.26
CA GLU A 98 -23.09 -10.86 8.47
C GLU A 98 -21.97 -10.25 9.32
N ASN A 99 -20.88 -10.97 9.55
CA ASN A 99 -19.75 -10.47 10.33
C ASN A 99 -18.98 -9.37 9.59
N LEU A 100 -18.95 -9.39 8.26
CA LEU A 100 -18.29 -8.38 7.43
C LEU A 100 -19.07 -7.06 7.32
N ARG A 101 -20.30 -6.96 7.85
CA ARG A 101 -21.08 -5.71 7.80
C ARG A 101 -20.40 -4.50 8.46
N PHE A 102 -19.44 -4.73 9.36
CA PHE A 102 -18.66 -3.67 10.00
C PHE A 102 -17.30 -3.40 9.31
N LEU A 103 -17.00 -4.09 8.22
CA LEU A 103 -15.87 -3.80 7.36
C LEU A 103 -16.27 -2.71 6.35
N SER A 104 -16.03 -1.46 6.72
CA SER A 104 -16.23 -0.32 5.82
C SER A 104 -15.15 0.73 6.01
N SER A 105 -14.87 1.50 4.97
CA SER A 105 -13.95 2.65 5.04
C SER A 105 -14.42 3.68 6.07
N LYS A 106 -15.73 3.90 6.20
CA LYS A 106 -16.31 4.77 7.24
C LYS A 106 -15.87 4.34 8.64
N GLN A 107 -16.06 3.08 8.98
CA GLN A 107 -15.64 2.58 10.30
C GLN A 107 -14.13 2.61 10.49
N ALA A 108 -13.36 2.27 9.45
CA ALA A 108 -11.90 2.36 9.50
C ALA A 108 -11.40 3.77 9.79
N LEU A 109 -12.05 4.81 9.24
CA LEU A 109 -11.70 6.20 9.55
C LEU A 109 -11.99 6.57 11.01
N PHE A 110 -13.08 6.04 11.60
CA PHE A 110 -13.36 6.24 13.02
C PHE A 110 -12.35 5.50 13.91
N ASP A 111 -11.90 4.30 13.52
CA ASP A 111 -10.83 3.59 14.24
C ASP A 111 -9.54 4.42 14.28
N LEU A 112 -9.18 5.08 13.17
CA LEU A 112 -8.02 5.96 13.11
C LEU A 112 -8.16 7.17 14.02
N ALA A 113 -9.37 7.75 14.13
CA ALA A 113 -9.64 8.86 15.05
C ALA A 113 -9.49 8.43 16.52
N VAL A 114 -10.08 7.27 16.88
CA VAL A 114 -9.95 6.68 18.22
C VAL A 114 -8.50 6.33 18.53
N PHE A 115 -7.78 5.73 17.57
CA PHE A 115 -6.37 5.39 17.72
C PHE A 115 -5.51 6.62 17.98
N ARG A 116 -5.69 7.67 17.16
CA ARG A 116 -4.96 8.94 17.31
C ARG A 116 -5.14 9.49 18.71
N GLN A 117 -6.37 9.53 19.21
CA GLN A 117 -6.67 10.01 20.55
C GLN A 117 -6.01 9.15 21.63
N TYR A 118 -6.24 7.83 21.58
CA TYR A 118 -5.64 6.87 22.51
C TYR A 118 -4.11 6.98 22.58
N TYR A 119 -3.46 7.08 21.43
CA TYR A 119 -2.01 7.13 21.36
C TYR A 119 -1.46 8.49 21.82
N GLN A 120 -2.16 9.59 21.52
CA GLN A 120 -1.80 10.90 22.05
C GLN A 120 -1.87 10.94 23.58
N GLU A 121 -2.92 10.36 24.18
CA GLU A 121 -3.04 10.22 25.64
C GLU A 121 -1.92 9.33 26.22
N THR A 122 -1.59 8.24 25.53
CA THR A 122 -0.48 7.35 25.91
C THR A 122 0.87 8.08 25.89
N LEU A 123 1.14 8.88 24.86
CA LEU A 123 2.34 9.72 24.78
C LEU A 123 2.36 10.79 25.87
N ASN A 124 1.23 11.47 26.12
CA ASN A 124 1.12 12.49 27.16
C ASN A 124 1.40 11.89 28.54
N ALA A 125 0.86 10.72 28.84
CA ALA A 125 1.14 9.98 30.08
C ALA A 125 2.61 9.56 30.17
N LYS A 126 3.18 9.02 29.08
CA LYS A 126 4.59 8.58 29.03
C LYS A 126 5.59 9.71 29.33
N TYR A 127 5.26 10.95 28.95
CA TYR A 127 6.13 12.12 29.12
C TYR A 127 5.61 13.14 30.14
N ASN A 128 4.62 12.79 30.97
CA ASN A 128 4.01 13.68 31.96
C ASN A 128 3.59 15.05 31.41
N ARG A 129 2.93 15.08 30.25
CA ARG A 129 2.45 16.30 29.58
C ARG A 129 0.97 16.53 29.78
N THR A 130 0.59 17.81 29.91
CA THR A 130 -0.79 18.27 29.95
C THR A 130 -1.02 19.35 28.88
N GLY A 131 -2.14 19.27 28.16
CA GLY A 131 -2.70 20.39 27.39
C GLY A 131 -2.12 20.71 26.01
N ALA A 132 -1.23 19.88 25.42
CA ALA A 132 -0.78 20.11 24.04
C ALA A 132 -0.52 18.80 23.29
N ASP A 133 -1.30 18.59 22.23
CA ASP A 133 -1.12 17.45 21.33
C ASP A 133 0.08 17.62 20.42
N ASN A 134 0.66 16.50 20.01
CA ASN A 134 1.69 16.48 18.97
C ASN A 134 1.06 16.82 17.61
N SER A 135 1.88 17.33 16.67
CA SER A 135 1.44 17.49 15.28
C SER A 135 1.34 16.12 14.61
N TRP A 136 0.20 15.79 14.00
CA TRP A 136 -0.02 14.49 13.36
C TRP A 136 0.04 14.60 11.84
N PHE A 137 0.77 13.70 11.18
CA PHE A 137 0.82 13.60 9.72
C PHE A 137 0.50 12.18 9.27
N VAL A 138 -0.36 12.04 8.27
CA VAL A 138 -0.91 10.72 7.89
C VAL A 138 -0.35 10.24 6.56
N PHE A 139 -0.04 8.96 6.46
CA PHE A 139 0.57 8.32 5.31
C PHE A 139 -0.20 7.07 4.92
N GLY A 140 -0.40 6.86 3.62
CA GLY A 140 -0.94 5.61 3.09
C GLY A 140 -0.72 5.48 1.58
N GLY A 141 -0.74 4.24 1.10
CA GLY A 141 -0.62 3.87 -0.31
C GLY A 141 -1.85 3.11 -0.81
N SER A 142 -2.23 3.19 -2.08
CA SER A 142 -3.38 2.43 -2.64
C SER A 142 -4.69 2.77 -1.90
N TYR A 143 -5.47 1.78 -1.42
CA TYR A 143 -6.63 1.99 -0.57
C TYR A 143 -6.27 2.72 0.73
N ALA A 144 -5.13 2.41 1.35
CA ALA A 144 -4.64 3.18 2.50
C ALA A 144 -4.32 4.64 2.13
N GLY A 145 -3.94 4.91 0.88
CA GLY A 145 -3.79 6.27 0.36
C GLY A 145 -5.13 7.00 0.29
N ALA A 146 -6.19 6.31 -0.13
CA ALA A 146 -7.55 6.84 -0.06
C ALA A 146 -7.99 7.12 1.39
N LEU A 147 -7.75 6.18 2.30
CA LEU A 147 -8.01 6.38 3.74
C LEU A 147 -7.23 7.57 4.31
N SER A 148 -5.95 7.74 3.95
CA SER A 148 -5.10 8.86 4.36
C SER A 148 -5.71 10.20 3.95
N ALA A 149 -6.13 10.34 2.69
CA ALA A 149 -6.81 11.53 2.18
C ALA A 149 -8.17 11.75 2.85
N TRP A 150 -9.01 10.72 2.96
CA TRP A 150 -10.33 10.83 3.56
C TRP A 150 -10.27 11.14 5.05
N PHE A 151 -9.26 10.63 5.76
CA PHE A 151 -9.05 10.92 7.17
C PHE A 151 -8.68 12.39 7.38
N ARG A 152 -7.77 12.93 6.56
CA ARG A 152 -7.48 14.38 6.56
C ARG A 152 -8.73 15.21 6.24
N LEU A 153 -9.51 14.78 5.26
CA LEU A 153 -10.72 15.48 4.83
C LEU A 153 -11.82 15.49 5.90
N LYS A 154 -12.05 14.36 6.59
CA LYS A 154 -13.13 14.19 7.57
C LYS A 154 -12.76 14.61 8.99
N PHE A 155 -11.48 14.50 9.34
CA PHE A 155 -10.94 14.84 10.66
C PHE A 155 -9.78 15.84 10.54
N PRO A 156 -10.00 17.02 9.93
CA PRO A 156 -8.94 18.01 9.74
C PRO A 156 -8.43 18.60 11.06
N HIS A 157 -9.20 18.51 12.13
CA HIS A 157 -8.82 18.92 13.49
C HIS A 157 -7.88 17.91 14.19
N LEU A 158 -7.75 16.68 13.68
CA LEU A 158 -6.89 15.65 14.29
C LEU A 158 -5.52 15.51 13.62
N THR A 159 -5.31 16.18 12.49
CA THR A 159 -4.14 16.03 11.63
C THR A 159 -3.67 17.39 11.12
N CYS A 160 -2.41 17.50 10.72
CA CYS A 160 -1.84 18.70 10.09
C CYS A 160 -1.81 18.57 8.56
N GLY A 161 -1.68 17.33 8.07
CA GLY A 161 -1.68 17.00 6.66
C GLY A 161 -1.62 15.49 6.41
N SER A 162 -1.71 15.12 5.14
CA SER A 162 -1.64 13.73 4.72
C SER A 162 -0.89 13.56 3.40
N LEU A 163 -0.18 12.44 3.26
CA LEU A 163 0.33 11.93 1.99
C LEU A 163 -0.55 10.74 1.56
N ALA A 164 -1.23 10.90 0.44
CA ALA A 164 -2.05 9.91 -0.22
C ALA A 164 -1.33 9.41 -1.47
N SER A 165 -0.48 8.39 -1.31
CA SER A 165 0.31 7.84 -2.39
C SER A 165 -0.52 6.90 -3.25
N SER A 166 -0.64 7.18 -4.54
CA SER A 166 -1.44 6.36 -5.47
C SER A 166 -2.84 6.05 -4.90
N GLY A 167 -3.42 7.06 -4.24
CA GLY A 167 -4.65 6.90 -3.46
C GLY A 167 -5.86 6.78 -4.37
N VAL A 168 -6.55 5.63 -4.32
CA VAL A 168 -7.78 5.35 -5.08
C VAL A 168 -9.00 6.05 -4.45
N VAL A 169 -8.94 7.39 -4.37
CA VAL A 169 -9.96 8.23 -3.69
C VAL A 169 -11.33 8.22 -4.37
N LEU A 170 -11.39 7.80 -5.64
CA LEU A 170 -12.62 7.61 -6.39
C LEU A 170 -12.77 6.12 -6.71
N ALA A 171 -13.72 5.45 -6.06
CA ALA A 171 -14.06 4.06 -6.36
C ALA A 171 -14.99 4.02 -7.57
N VAL A 172 -14.51 3.45 -8.67
CA VAL A 172 -15.29 3.27 -9.91
C VAL A 172 -15.53 1.78 -10.11
N HIS A 173 -16.80 1.37 -10.16
CA HIS A 173 -17.17 -0.06 -10.25
C HIS A 173 -16.67 -0.72 -11.55
N ASN A 174 -16.85 -0.05 -12.68
CA ASN A 174 -16.37 -0.52 -13.98
C ASN A 174 -15.30 0.44 -14.51
N PHE A 175 -14.05 0.21 -14.14
CA PHE A 175 -12.95 1.15 -14.38
C PHE A 175 -12.03 0.72 -15.51
N THR A 176 -12.55 0.73 -16.74
CA THR A 176 -11.80 0.36 -17.96
C THR A 176 -10.61 1.26 -18.26
N ASP A 177 -10.57 2.46 -17.66
CA ASP A 177 -9.45 3.38 -17.83
C ASP A 177 -8.15 2.84 -17.19
N PHE A 178 -8.25 1.92 -16.22
CA PHE A 178 -7.08 1.23 -15.68
C PHE A 178 -6.37 0.44 -16.79
N ASP A 179 -7.07 -0.48 -17.46
CA ASP A 179 -6.51 -1.30 -18.53
C ASP A 179 -6.06 -0.45 -19.73
N LYS A 180 -6.78 0.65 -20.00
CA LYS A 180 -6.38 1.61 -21.03
C LYS A 180 -5.03 2.26 -20.70
N GLN A 181 -4.85 2.71 -19.46
CA GLN A 181 -3.58 3.29 -19.00
C GLN A 181 -2.45 2.26 -19.02
N ILE A 182 -2.72 1.00 -18.68
CA ILE A 182 -1.77 -0.10 -18.83
C ILE A 182 -1.34 -0.23 -20.30
N GLY A 183 -2.29 -0.29 -21.22
CA GLY A 183 -2.01 -0.36 -22.65
C GLY A 183 -1.23 0.84 -23.17
N ASP A 184 -1.52 2.05 -22.70
CA ASP A 184 -0.77 3.26 -23.08
C ASP A 184 0.67 3.24 -22.52
N SER A 185 0.85 2.71 -21.30
CA SER A 185 2.17 2.55 -20.66
C SER A 185 3.01 1.45 -21.32
N ALA A 186 2.38 0.44 -21.92
CA ALA A 186 3.05 -0.63 -22.67
C ALA A 186 3.72 -0.15 -23.97
N GLY A 187 3.29 1.00 -24.49
CA GLY A 187 3.69 1.45 -25.82
C GLY A 187 3.04 0.63 -26.94
N PRO A 188 3.14 1.10 -28.19
CA PRO A 188 2.32 0.61 -29.30
C PRO A 188 2.53 -0.87 -29.62
N GLU A 189 3.78 -1.35 -29.68
CA GLU A 189 4.10 -2.73 -30.08
C GLU A 189 3.60 -3.76 -29.05
N CYS A 190 3.87 -3.51 -27.76
CA CYS A 190 3.44 -4.41 -26.69
C CYS A 190 1.92 -4.37 -26.48
N LYS A 191 1.30 -3.18 -26.58
CA LYS A 191 -0.15 -3.01 -26.55
C LYS A 191 -0.83 -3.86 -27.63
N GLU A 192 -0.31 -3.82 -28.86
CA GLU A 192 -0.86 -4.59 -29.97
C GLU A 192 -0.69 -6.11 -29.75
N ALA A 193 0.46 -6.55 -29.21
CA ALA A 193 0.67 -7.94 -28.86
C ALA A 193 -0.29 -8.42 -27.76
N LEU A 194 -0.50 -7.64 -26.70
CA LEU A 194 -1.44 -7.95 -25.63
C LEU A 194 -2.88 -8.06 -26.13
N GLN A 195 -3.33 -7.10 -26.95
CA GLN A 195 -4.66 -7.14 -27.56
C GLN A 195 -4.85 -8.36 -28.48
N GLU A 196 -3.80 -8.74 -29.21
CA GLU A 196 -3.83 -9.93 -30.04
C GLU A 196 -3.91 -11.21 -29.21
N VAL A 197 -3.19 -11.30 -28.09
CA VAL A 197 -3.30 -12.41 -27.13
C VAL A 197 -4.74 -12.52 -26.62
N THR A 198 -5.36 -11.43 -26.17
CA THR A 198 -6.76 -11.45 -25.70
C THR A 198 -7.69 -12.03 -26.76
N ARG A 199 -7.58 -11.58 -28.02
CA ARG A 199 -8.40 -12.08 -29.12
C ARG A 199 -8.13 -13.56 -29.46
N LEU A 200 -6.88 -14.01 -29.31
CA LEU A 200 -6.52 -15.43 -29.51
C LEU A 200 -7.13 -16.29 -28.41
N VAL A 201 -6.99 -15.87 -27.15
CA VAL A 201 -7.56 -16.56 -25.98
C VAL A 201 -9.09 -16.64 -26.09
N ASP A 202 -9.77 -15.55 -26.41
CA ASP A 202 -11.23 -15.54 -26.60
C ASP A 202 -11.70 -16.57 -27.63
N ARG A 203 -10.95 -16.72 -28.74
CA ARG A 203 -11.26 -17.73 -29.76
C ARG A 203 -10.97 -19.15 -29.27
N GLN A 204 -9.85 -19.36 -28.57
CA GLN A 204 -9.49 -20.68 -28.03
C GLN A 204 -10.45 -21.13 -26.93
N LEU A 205 -11.03 -20.22 -26.15
CA LEU A 205 -12.04 -20.55 -25.15
C LEU A 205 -13.32 -21.17 -25.76
N GLN A 206 -13.66 -20.82 -27.01
CA GLN A 206 -14.84 -21.35 -27.70
C GLN A 206 -14.69 -22.82 -28.15
N SER A 207 -13.47 -23.28 -28.44
CA SER A 207 -13.22 -24.60 -29.03
C SER A 207 -12.32 -25.51 -28.20
N GLY A 208 -11.54 -24.94 -27.28
CA GLY A 208 -10.49 -25.62 -26.50
C GLY A 208 -10.35 -25.07 -25.08
N ARG A 209 -11.49 -24.82 -24.42
CA ARG A 209 -11.60 -24.17 -23.10
C ARG A 209 -10.61 -24.69 -22.05
N ASN A 210 -10.55 -26.01 -21.85
CA ASN A 210 -9.68 -26.59 -20.83
C ASN A 210 -8.20 -26.51 -21.24
N SER A 211 -7.92 -26.67 -22.53
CA SER A 211 -6.56 -26.63 -23.07
C SER A 211 -5.93 -25.25 -22.91
N VAL A 212 -6.67 -24.17 -23.24
CA VAL A 212 -6.15 -22.80 -23.09
C VAL A 212 -5.96 -22.44 -21.62
N LYS A 213 -6.90 -22.80 -20.73
CA LYS A 213 -6.75 -22.55 -19.28
C LYS A 213 -5.58 -23.32 -18.67
N GLN A 214 -5.32 -24.54 -19.15
CA GLN A 214 -4.21 -25.36 -18.68
C GLN A 214 -2.84 -24.73 -18.98
N LEU A 215 -2.69 -23.97 -20.08
CA LEU A 215 -1.45 -23.25 -20.39
C LEU A 215 -1.05 -22.23 -19.30
N PHE A 216 -2.01 -21.80 -18.48
CA PHE A 216 -1.80 -20.84 -17.40
C PHE A 216 -2.00 -21.46 -16.01
N GLY A 217 -2.06 -22.80 -15.91
CA GLY A 217 -2.33 -23.48 -14.65
C GLY A 217 -3.72 -23.22 -14.07
N ALA A 218 -4.65 -22.71 -14.88
CA ALA A 218 -5.96 -22.20 -14.45
C ALA A 218 -7.14 -23.13 -14.83
N SER A 219 -6.87 -24.42 -15.02
CA SER A 219 -7.87 -25.40 -15.47
C SER A 219 -9.05 -25.59 -14.52
N THR A 220 -8.89 -25.20 -13.24
CA THR A 220 -9.95 -25.24 -12.23
C THR A 220 -10.92 -24.05 -12.31
N LEU A 221 -10.60 -22.99 -13.06
CA LEU A 221 -11.48 -21.85 -13.23
C LEU A 221 -12.65 -22.23 -14.15
N GLU A 222 -13.84 -22.36 -13.58
CA GLU A 222 -15.06 -22.68 -14.33
C GLU A 222 -15.65 -21.48 -15.06
N ASN A 223 -15.38 -20.25 -14.64
CA ASN A 223 -15.86 -19.05 -15.31
C ASN A 223 -14.79 -18.55 -16.30
N ASP A 224 -15.21 -18.18 -17.52
CA ASP A 224 -14.28 -17.66 -18.54
C ASP A 224 -13.93 -16.20 -18.29
N GLY A 225 -14.86 -15.43 -17.73
CA GLY A 225 -14.61 -14.05 -17.29
C GLY A 225 -13.54 -14.00 -16.20
N ASP A 226 -13.58 -14.90 -15.21
CA ASP A 226 -12.56 -14.96 -14.14
C ASP A 226 -11.17 -15.30 -14.72
N PHE A 227 -11.12 -16.19 -15.71
CA PHE A 227 -9.88 -16.53 -16.40
C PHE A 227 -9.34 -15.34 -17.24
N LEU A 228 -10.21 -14.63 -17.96
CA LEU A 228 -9.79 -13.43 -18.69
C LEU A 228 -9.33 -12.31 -17.75
N TYR A 229 -9.99 -12.16 -16.60
CA TYR A 229 -9.60 -11.22 -15.55
C TYR A 229 -8.22 -11.56 -14.99
N LEU A 230 -7.94 -12.85 -14.73
CA LEU A 230 -6.62 -13.33 -14.31
C LEU A 230 -5.51 -12.91 -15.29
N LEU A 231 -5.74 -13.07 -16.60
CA LEU A 231 -4.76 -12.69 -17.61
C LEU A 231 -4.53 -11.18 -17.67
N ALA A 232 -5.59 -10.40 -17.61
CA ALA A 232 -5.52 -8.94 -17.58
C ALA A 232 -4.76 -8.44 -16.35
N ASP A 233 -5.08 -8.96 -15.17
CA ASP A 233 -4.45 -8.59 -13.91
C ASP A 233 -2.97 -8.99 -13.88
N ALA A 234 -2.64 -10.21 -14.33
CA ALA A 234 -1.26 -10.67 -14.43
C ALA A 234 -0.40 -9.80 -15.36
N ALA A 235 -0.96 -9.32 -16.46
CA ALA A 235 -0.30 -8.35 -17.33
C ALA A 235 -0.15 -6.99 -16.63
N ALA A 236 -1.21 -6.48 -15.99
CA ALA A 236 -1.21 -5.19 -15.31
C ALA A 236 -0.18 -5.11 -14.16
N ILE A 237 0.02 -6.20 -13.41
CA ILE A 237 1.01 -6.31 -12.33
C ILE A 237 2.43 -5.95 -12.83
N ALA A 238 2.81 -6.39 -14.04
CA ALA A 238 4.12 -6.10 -14.60
C ALA A 238 4.35 -4.59 -14.75
N PHE A 239 3.32 -3.83 -15.12
CA PHE A 239 3.39 -2.37 -15.25
C PHE A 239 3.29 -1.67 -13.90
N GLN A 240 2.33 -2.08 -13.07
CA GLN A 240 2.07 -1.48 -11.77
C GLN A 240 3.33 -1.47 -10.89
N TYR A 241 4.13 -2.53 -10.99
CA TYR A 241 5.35 -2.71 -10.21
C TYR A 241 6.64 -2.45 -10.99
N GLY A 242 6.56 -1.79 -12.14
CA GLY A 242 7.72 -1.24 -12.85
C GLY A 242 8.62 -2.29 -13.52
N ASN A 243 8.06 -3.44 -13.89
CA ASN A 243 8.75 -4.50 -14.64
C ASN A 243 8.08 -4.78 -16.02
N PRO A 244 7.72 -3.75 -16.81
CA PRO A 244 7.02 -3.97 -18.08
C PRO A 244 7.84 -4.80 -19.07
N ASP A 245 9.18 -4.70 -19.02
CA ASP A 245 10.07 -5.41 -19.94
C ASP A 245 10.02 -6.93 -19.78
N VAL A 246 9.70 -7.43 -18.58
CA VAL A 246 9.53 -8.87 -18.30
C VAL A 246 8.35 -9.43 -19.09
N LEU A 247 7.32 -8.61 -19.31
CA LEU A 247 6.14 -8.95 -20.08
C LEU A 247 6.32 -8.61 -21.57
N CYS A 248 6.72 -7.38 -21.86
CA CYS A 248 6.68 -6.83 -23.21
C CYS A 248 7.78 -7.35 -24.12
N SER A 249 9.02 -7.50 -23.64
CA SER A 249 10.13 -7.96 -24.47
C SER A 249 9.86 -9.33 -25.11
N PRO A 250 9.50 -10.39 -24.34
CA PRO A 250 9.23 -11.70 -24.93
C PRO A 250 7.97 -11.72 -25.80
N LEU A 251 6.92 -10.96 -25.46
CA LEU A 251 5.70 -10.89 -26.27
C LEU A 251 5.92 -10.21 -27.62
N VAL A 252 6.66 -9.11 -27.64
CA VAL A 252 6.98 -8.39 -28.88
C VAL A 252 7.90 -9.24 -29.76
N GLU A 253 8.86 -9.93 -29.18
CA GLU A 253 9.73 -10.87 -29.92
C GLU A 253 8.93 -12.03 -30.50
N ALA A 254 8.04 -12.65 -29.71
CA ALA A 254 7.15 -13.71 -30.17
C ALA A 254 6.30 -13.25 -31.35
N LYS A 255 5.75 -12.03 -31.29
CA LYS A 255 4.98 -11.42 -32.38
C LYS A 255 5.82 -11.25 -33.64
N LYS A 256 7.04 -10.72 -33.52
CA LYS A 256 7.96 -10.51 -34.65
C LYS A 256 8.40 -11.82 -35.30
N ASN A 257 8.57 -12.87 -34.51
CA ASN A 257 9.02 -14.18 -34.97
C ASN A 257 7.86 -15.09 -35.42
N GLY A 258 6.60 -14.66 -35.33
CA GLY A 258 5.43 -15.49 -35.65
C GLY A 258 5.25 -16.69 -34.70
N THR A 259 5.77 -16.58 -33.48
CA THR A 259 5.61 -17.59 -32.42
C THR A 259 4.22 -17.47 -31.79
N ASP A 260 3.70 -18.55 -31.21
CA ASP A 260 2.38 -18.55 -30.57
C ASP A 260 2.38 -17.61 -29.34
N LEU A 261 1.66 -16.49 -29.48
CA LEU A 261 1.58 -15.45 -28.45
C LEU A 261 0.90 -15.91 -27.16
N VAL A 262 -0.06 -16.84 -27.24
CA VAL A 262 -0.78 -17.34 -26.06
C VAL A 262 0.18 -18.21 -25.24
N VAL A 263 0.94 -19.08 -25.91
CA VAL A 263 1.97 -19.89 -25.27
C VAL A 263 3.09 -19.02 -24.70
N SER A 264 3.54 -18.00 -25.44
CA SER A 264 4.56 -17.05 -24.94
C SER A 264 4.08 -16.30 -23.70
N LEU A 265 2.83 -15.83 -23.66
CA LEU A 265 2.26 -15.23 -22.45
C LEU A 265 2.23 -16.24 -21.30
N GLY A 266 1.79 -17.48 -21.57
CA GLY A 266 1.76 -18.56 -20.59
C GLY A 266 3.11 -18.77 -19.90
N PHE A 267 4.20 -18.86 -20.68
CA PHE A 267 5.55 -18.98 -20.13
C PHE A 267 6.01 -17.78 -19.31
N VAL A 268 5.70 -16.56 -19.75
CA VAL A 268 6.05 -15.33 -19.02
C VAL A 268 5.34 -15.30 -17.67
N LEU A 269 4.05 -15.62 -17.66
CA LEU A 269 3.27 -15.67 -16.43
C LEU A 269 3.74 -16.82 -15.53
N GLU A 270 3.99 -18.01 -16.05
CA GLU A 270 4.55 -19.11 -15.27
C GLU A 270 5.90 -18.73 -14.61
N CYS A 271 6.79 -18.03 -15.33
CA CYS A 271 8.04 -17.51 -14.76
C CYS A 271 7.82 -16.49 -13.62
N LEU A 272 6.85 -15.59 -13.78
CA LEU A 272 6.49 -14.63 -12.73
C LEU A 272 5.99 -15.34 -11.47
N TRP A 273 5.21 -16.41 -11.63
CA TRP A 273 4.65 -17.19 -10.53
C TRP A 273 5.68 -18.12 -9.90
N TYR A 274 6.54 -18.75 -10.70
CA TYR A 274 7.63 -19.59 -10.25
C TYR A 274 8.62 -18.84 -9.35
N HIS A 275 8.91 -17.56 -9.64
CA HIS A 275 9.73 -16.75 -8.73
C HIS A 275 9.09 -16.54 -7.37
N LEU A 276 7.76 -16.37 -7.29
CA LEU A 276 7.03 -16.25 -6.03
C LEU A 276 7.03 -17.58 -5.26
N ASP A 277 6.85 -18.69 -5.95
CA ASP A 277 6.84 -20.04 -5.38
C ASP A 277 8.24 -20.53 -4.97
N LEU A 278 9.29 -20.17 -5.72
CA LEU A 278 10.68 -20.46 -5.35
C LEU A 278 11.08 -19.69 -4.09
N CYS A 279 10.66 -18.43 -3.95
CA CYS A 279 10.86 -17.68 -2.70
C CYS A 279 10.17 -18.38 -1.51
N ARG A 280 8.93 -18.84 -1.68
CA ARG A 280 8.22 -19.63 -0.66
C ARG A 280 8.96 -20.92 -0.31
N ASN A 281 9.50 -21.62 -1.30
CA ASN A 281 10.21 -22.89 -1.10
C ASN A 281 11.61 -22.72 -0.48
N VAL A 282 12.31 -21.62 -0.78
CA VAL A 282 13.67 -21.35 -0.29
C VAL A 282 13.64 -20.69 1.10
N PHE A 283 12.67 -19.82 1.37
CA PHE A 283 12.63 -19.01 2.59
C PHE A 283 11.54 -19.42 3.59
N GLY A 284 10.68 -20.39 3.23
CA GLY A 284 9.62 -20.92 4.07
C GLY A 284 8.25 -20.28 3.82
N GLU A 285 7.17 -21.00 4.17
CA GLU A 285 5.81 -20.46 4.09
C GLU A 285 5.68 -19.15 4.89
N GLY A 286 5.24 -18.09 4.21
CA GLY A 286 5.08 -16.77 4.81
C GLY A 286 6.29 -15.83 4.66
N VAL A 287 7.39 -16.29 4.06
CA VAL A 287 8.53 -15.43 3.70
C VAL A 287 8.52 -15.17 2.21
N TYR A 288 7.66 -14.25 1.79
CA TYR A 288 7.74 -13.64 0.48
C TYR A 288 8.71 -12.46 0.58
N PRO A 289 9.49 -12.12 -0.47
CA PRO A 289 10.00 -10.77 -0.57
C PRO A 289 8.77 -9.87 -0.42
N ASP A 290 8.78 -8.96 0.56
CA ASP A 290 7.71 -7.98 0.70
C ASP A 290 7.71 -7.17 -0.60
N VAL A 291 6.89 -7.58 -1.57
CA VAL A 291 6.93 -7.06 -2.93
C VAL A 291 6.47 -5.62 -2.91
N PHE A 292 5.59 -5.27 -1.97
CA PHE A 292 5.17 -3.89 -1.73
C PHE A 292 6.37 -3.04 -1.28
N MET A 293 7.14 -3.48 -0.29
CA MET A 293 8.36 -2.78 0.16
C MET A 293 9.49 -2.83 -0.86
N THR A 294 9.65 -3.95 -1.57
CA THR A 294 10.67 -4.14 -2.62
C THR A 294 10.38 -3.23 -3.81
N ASN A 295 9.13 -3.08 -4.22
CA ASN A 295 8.74 -2.17 -5.30
C ASN A 295 8.74 -0.70 -4.84
N LEU A 296 8.45 -0.43 -3.56
CA LEU A 296 8.62 0.89 -2.96
C LEU A 296 10.11 1.33 -2.91
N TYR A 297 11.04 0.36 -2.86
CA TYR A 297 12.48 0.60 -2.69
C TYR A 297 13.34 0.45 -3.93
N TYR A 298 13.07 -0.55 -4.78
CA TYR A 298 14.06 -1.14 -5.68
C TYR A 298 13.54 -1.34 -7.12
N GLY A 299 12.62 -0.52 -7.62
CA GLY A 299 12.15 -0.64 -9.03
C GLY A 299 13.30 -0.98 -10.00
N GLY A 300 13.36 -2.24 -10.48
CA GLY A 300 14.39 -2.76 -11.37
C GLY A 300 15.05 -4.11 -10.96
N THR A 301 15.23 -4.98 -11.95
CA THR A 301 15.66 -6.39 -11.89
C THR A 301 17.16 -6.66 -11.65
N ARG A 302 17.84 -5.97 -10.71
CA ARG A 302 19.26 -6.27 -10.37
C ARG A 302 19.50 -6.41 -8.87
N ILE A 303 19.22 -7.61 -8.36
CA ILE A 303 19.43 -7.98 -6.96
C ILE A 303 20.92 -8.34 -6.74
N ALA A 304 21.65 -7.34 -6.21
CA ALA A 304 23.01 -7.30 -5.64
C ALA A 304 23.76 -6.07 -6.18
N GLY A 305 23.20 -4.88 -5.93
CA GLY A 305 23.72 -3.60 -6.40
C GLY A 305 24.14 -2.71 -5.24
N ASP A 306 25.36 -2.19 -5.32
CA ASP A 306 25.85 -1.07 -4.54
C ASP A 306 24.84 0.10 -4.56
N SER A 307 24.41 0.54 -3.37
CA SER A 307 23.47 1.66 -3.18
C SER A 307 23.90 2.97 -3.84
N SER A 308 25.17 3.12 -4.21
CA SER A 308 25.68 4.27 -4.98
C SER A 308 25.20 4.29 -6.45
N LYS A 309 24.68 3.16 -6.97
CA LYS A 309 24.25 3.00 -8.38
C LYS A 309 22.73 2.97 -8.56
N CYS A 310 21.95 2.80 -7.50
CA CYS A 310 20.49 2.87 -7.51
C CYS A 310 20.05 4.31 -7.23
N SER A 311 20.27 5.20 -8.19
CA SER A 311 19.63 6.53 -8.13
C SER A 311 18.17 6.36 -8.51
N PRO A 312 17.21 6.77 -7.66
CA PRO A 312 15.81 6.86 -8.07
C PRO A 312 15.72 7.68 -9.36
N PRO A 313 14.79 7.38 -10.28
CA PRO A 313 14.57 8.22 -11.45
C PRO A 313 14.50 9.68 -11.02
N GLU A 314 15.12 10.59 -11.79
CA GLU A 314 15.22 12.01 -11.42
C GLU A 314 13.85 12.61 -11.05
N ALA A 315 12.78 12.14 -11.71
CA ALA A 315 11.40 12.47 -11.41
C ALA A 315 10.99 12.09 -9.96
N LEU A 316 11.30 10.87 -9.52
CA LEU A 316 10.98 10.40 -8.16
C LEU A 316 11.74 11.23 -7.10
N ASN A 317 13.00 11.57 -7.36
CA ASN A 317 13.76 12.45 -6.47
C ASN A 317 13.17 13.86 -6.38
N LYS A 318 12.72 14.43 -7.51
CA LYS A 318 12.03 15.73 -7.55
C LYS A 318 10.72 15.69 -6.76
N VAL A 319 9.93 14.62 -6.90
CA VAL A 319 8.68 14.43 -6.17
C VAL A 319 8.93 14.31 -4.66
N ARG A 320 9.89 13.48 -4.24
CA ARG A 320 10.28 13.32 -2.82
C ARG A 320 10.70 14.65 -2.18
N LYS A 321 11.50 15.46 -2.88
CA LYS A 321 11.87 16.81 -2.41
C LYS A 321 10.66 17.74 -2.23
N LYS A 322 9.67 17.68 -3.13
CA LYS A 322 8.43 18.46 -2.99
C LYS A 322 7.58 17.98 -1.80
N ILE A 323 7.46 16.66 -1.61
CA ILE A 323 6.75 16.07 -0.46
C ILE A 323 7.39 16.54 0.85
N GLU A 324 8.73 16.51 0.93
CA GLU A 324 9.47 17.02 2.08
C GLU A 324 9.15 18.49 2.37
N GLY A 325 9.11 19.34 1.35
CA GLY A 325 8.74 20.74 1.51
C GLY A 325 7.30 20.94 2.00
N HIS A 326 6.34 20.15 1.50
CA HIS A 326 4.95 20.22 1.99
C HIS A 326 4.81 19.75 3.44
N ILE A 327 5.48 18.68 3.84
CA ILE A 327 5.44 18.19 5.22
C ILE A 327 6.02 19.23 6.17
N ASP A 328 7.15 19.84 5.82
CA ASP A 328 7.78 20.90 6.63
C ASP A 328 6.86 22.11 6.81
N LEU A 329 6.26 22.58 5.71
CA LEU A 329 5.31 23.69 5.72
C LEU A 329 4.09 23.38 6.60
N TRP A 330 3.41 22.25 6.36
CA TRP A 330 2.16 21.92 7.05
C TRP A 330 2.36 21.59 8.53
N LEU A 331 3.49 20.99 8.89
CA LEU A 331 3.82 20.81 10.31
C LEU A 331 4.07 22.16 11.00
N SER A 332 4.74 23.10 10.33
CA SER A 332 5.01 24.44 10.87
C SER A 332 3.72 25.25 11.07
N GLU A 333 2.85 25.30 10.05
CA GLU A 333 1.55 26.00 10.13
C GLU A 333 0.67 25.45 11.27
N CYS A 334 0.69 24.13 11.47
CA CYS A 334 -0.08 23.44 12.51
C CYS A 334 0.41 23.78 13.92
N GLN A 335 1.72 24.02 14.09
CA GLN A 335 2.29 24.44 15.37
C GLN A 335 1.96 25.91 15.69
N GLU A 336 1.85 26.77 14.69
CA GLU A 336 1.56 28.21 14.86
C GLU A 336 0.08 28.51 15.12
N GLN A 337 -0.85 27.75 14.53
CA GLN A 337 -2.29 28.07 14.60
C GLN A 337 -2.95 27.69 15.95
N GLY A 338 -2.35 26.77 16.71
CA GLY A 338 -3.00 26.15 17.88
C GLY A 338 -4.13 25.22 17.45
N HIS A 339 -4.25 24.06 18.10
CA HIS A 339 -5.15 22.96 17.69
C HIS A 339 -6.66 23.32 17.68
N ASP A 340 -7.07 24.44 18.27
CA ASP A 340 -8.48 24.86 18.41
C ASP A 340 -8.98 25.79 17.29
N LYS A 341 -8.12 26.21 16.35
CA LYS A 341 -8.55 27.05 15.23
C LYS A 341 -8.82 26.17 14.02
N GLU A 342 -10.09 26.10 13.63
CA GLU A 342 -10.49 25.56 12.34
C GLU A 342 -9.67 26.29 11.26
N PRO A 343 -8.83 25.58 10.47
CA PRO A 343 -8.00 26.24 9.48
C PRO A 343 -8.93 26.98 8.53
N SER A 344 -8.73 28.29 8.35
CA SER A 344 -9.51 29.06 7.39
C SER A 344 -9.50 28.29 6.07
N MET A 345 -10.68 27.97 5.52
CA MET A 345 -10.82 27.20 4.25
C MET A 345 -10.07 27.83 3.05
N GLY A 346 -9.42 28.99 3.24
CA GLY A 346 -8.47 29.59 2.29
C GLY A 346 -7.11 28.88 2.18
N ASN A 347 -6.73 28.02 3.14
CA ASN A 347 -5.54 27.18 3.01
C ASN A 347 -5.96 25.78 2.55
N ARG A 348 -5.37 25.35 1.42
CA ARG A 348 -5.62 24.10 0.70
C ARG A 348 -5.73 22.92 1.67
N TRP A 349 -6.49 21.89 1.32
CA TRP A 349 -6.79 20.70 2.14
C TRP A 349 -5.59 19.98 2.82
N ASN A 350 -4.33 20.36 2.52
CA ASN A 350 -3.08 19.79 3.01
C ASN A 350 -3.02 18.28 2.77
N ILE A 351 -3.46 17.88 1.58
CA ILE A 351 -3.39 16.52 1.06
C ILE A 351 -2.38 16.55 -0.09
N ALA A 352 -1.23 15.91 0.09
CA ALA A 352 -0.29 15.63 -0.98
C ALA A 352 -0.71 14.32 -1.66
N THR A 353 -0.96 14.37 -2.96
CA THR A 353 -1.25 13.20 -3.79
C THR A 353 -0.08 12.94 -4.72
N ILE A 354 0.32 11.68 -4.86
CA ILE A 354 1.37 11.27 -5.82
C ILE A 354 0.96 10.07 -6.64
#